data_AF-A0A8T4ETY1-F1
#
_entry.id   AF-A0A8T4ETY1-F1
#
_cell.length_a   1.000
_cell.length_b   1.000
_cell.length_c   1.000
_cell.angle_alpha   90.00
_cell.angle_beta   90.00
_cell.angle_gamma   90.00
#
_symmetry.space_group_name_H-M   'P 1'
#
loop_
_entity.id
_entity.type
_entity.pdbx_description
1 polymer ?
#
loop_
_entity_poly.entity_id
_entity_poly.type
_entity_poly.pdbx_seq_one_letter_code
_entity_poly.pdbx_strand_id
1 'polypeptide(L)' 'MTITRPAPDFTTVDGYHYAEFARDAAIHVTEAGLAIQVKVIRLADGKVLYDLQSGLSLPADSW' A
#
# COMPACT_ATOMS: atom_id res chain seq x y z
N MET A 1 -10.57 23.35 -24.17
CA MET A 1 -10.09 21.96 -24.20
C MET A 1 -10.12 21.43 -22.78
N THR A 2 -11.08 20.58 -22.45
CA THR A 2 -11.14 19.95 -21.13
C THR A 2 -10.14 18.80 -21.12
N ILE A 3 -9.05 18.96 -20.39
CA ILE A 3 -8.04 17.91 -20.21
C ILE A 3 -8.62 16.93 -19.19
N THR A 4 -9.29 15.88 -19.67
CA THR A 4 -9.67 14.76 -18.81
C THR A 4 -8.41 13.99 -18.50
N ARG A 5 -7.87 14.14 -17.27
CA ARG A 5 -6.80 13.25 -16.80
C ARG A 5 -7.32 11.82 -16.85
N PRO A 6 -6.51 10.84 -17.31
CA PRO A 6 -6.90 9.44 -17.22
C PRO A 6 -7.30 9.12 -15.77
N ALA A 7 -8.34 8.30 -15.62
CA ALA A 7 -8.75 7.83 -14.30
C ALA A 7 -7.54 7.18 -13.61
N PRO A 8 -7.35 7.38 -12.28
CA PRO A 8 -6.27 6.73 -11.58
C PRO A 8 -6.34 5.22 -11.83
N ASP A 9 -5.21 4.61 -12.16
CA ASP A 9 -5.11 3.16 -12.17
C ASP A 9 -5.05 2.69 -10.71
N PHE A 10 -6.10 2.01 -10.28
CA PHE A 10 -6.23 1.47 -8.93
C PHE A 10 -5.75 0.01 -8.83
N THR A 11 -5.09 -0.52 -9.88
CA THR A 11 -4.83 -1.96 -10.01
C THR A 11 -3.38 -2.40 -9.80
N THR A 12 -2.49 -1.50 -9.39
CA THR A 12 -1.10 -1.87 -9.09
C THR A 12 -1.04 -2.75 -7.84
N VAL A 13 -0.59 -3.99 -8.02
CA VAL A 13 -0.31 -4.95 -6.95
C VAL A 13 1.18 -5.28 -6.99
N ASP A 14 1.86 -5.07 -5.86
CA ASP A 14 3.26 -5.45 -5.68
C ASP A 14 3.36 -6.57 -4.63
N GLY A 15 4.19 -7.56 -4.90
CA GLY A 15 4.32 -8.77 -4.12
C GLY A 15 5.72 -8.91 -3.55
N TYR A 16 5.82 -8.97 -2.22
CA TYR A 16 7.10 -9.11 -1.52
C TYR A 16 7.20 -10.46 -0.83
N HIS A 17 8.37 -11.08 -0.92
CA HIS A 17 8.67 -12.31 -0.18
C HIS A 17 9.08 -12.03 1.27
N TYR A 18 9.68 -10.86 1.50
CA TYR A 18 10.16 -10.40 2.79
C TYR A 18 9.27 -9.25 3.28
N ALA A 19 8.76 -9.39 4.50
CA ALA A 19 7.74 -8.50 5.06
C ALA A 19 8.27 -7.06 5.27
N GLU A 20 9.56 -6.93 5.60
CA GLU A 20 10.23 -5.65 5.78
C GLU A 20 10.19 -4.78 4.52
N PHE A 21 10.31 -5.38 3.33
CA PHE A 21 10.25 -4.63 2.08
C PHE A 21 8.84 -4.17 1.75
N ALA A 22 7.82 -4.97 2.06
CA ALA A 22 6.42 -4.54 1.92
C ALA A 22 6.11 -3.35 2.85
N ARG A 23 6.63 -3.39 4.07
CA ARG A 23 6.49 -2.32 5.05
C ARG A 23 7.15 -1.03 4.58
N ASP A 24 8.42 -1.09 4.21
CA ASP A 24 9.18 0.08 3.80
C ASP A 24 8.64 0.69 2.50
N ALA A 25 8.23 -0.16 1.54
CA ALA A 25 7.59 0.31 0.31
C ALA A 25 6.29 1.06 0.59
N ALA A 26 5.41 0.51 1.44
CA ALA A 26 4.13 1.13 1.80
C ALA A 26 4.30 2.48 2.51
N ILE A 27 5.32 2.60 3.37
CA ILE A 27 5.66 3.86 4.03
C ILE A 27 6.18 4.87 3.01
N HIS A 28 7.19 4.50 2.21
CA HIS A 28 7.83 5.43 1.27
C HIS A 28 6.87 5.95 0.20
N VAL A 29 6.01 5.09 -0.38
CA VAL A 29 5.05 5.52 -1.40
C VAL A 29 4.00 6.48 -0.82
N THR A 30 3.63 6.30 0.44
CA THR A 30 2.70 7.17 1.17
C THR A 30 3.35 8.51 1.49
N GLU A 31 4.55 8.51 2.08
CA GLU A 31 5.30 9.73 2.44
C GLU A 31 5.67 10.56 1.21
N ALA A 32 5.98 9.91 0.09
CA ALA A 32 6.27 10.57 -1.17
C ALA A 32 5.01 11.14 -1.87
N GLY A 33 3.80 10.89 -1.35
CA GLY A 33 2.54 11.33 -1.96
C GLY A 33 2.25 10.70 -3.32
N LEU A 34 2.89 9.55 -3.61
CA LEU A 34 2.77 8.85 -4.90
C LEU A 34 1.54 7.94 -4.95
N ALA A 35 1.01 7.57 -3.79
CA ALA A 35 -0.24 6.84 -3.66
C ALA A 35 -1.21 7.56 -2.73
N ILE A 36 -2.48 7.60 -3.13
CA ILE A 36 -3.59 8.14 -2.32
C ILE A 36 -4.34 7.03 -1.57
N GLN A 37 -4.11 5.78 -1.95
CA GLN A 37 -4.68 4.58 -1.35
C GLN A 37 -3.63 3.47 -1.37
N VAL A 38 -3.31 2.93 -0.21
CA VAL A 38 -2.33 1.85 -0.04
C VAL A 38 -2.90 0.84 0.93
N LYS A 39 -2.86 -0.44 0.55
CA LYS A 39 -3.25 -1.55 1.41
C LYS A 39 -2.21 -2.65 1.29
N VAL A 40 -1.72 -3.13 2.44
CA VAL A 40 -0.81 -4.28 2.51
C VAL A 40 -1.53 -5.44 3.15
N ILE A 41 -1.54 -6.57 2.43
CA ILE A 41 -2.23 -7.79 2.82
C ILE A 41 -1.19 -8.90 2.87
N ARG A 42 -1.09 -9.61 3.99
CA ARG A 42 -0.25 -10.79 4.11
C ARG A 42 -0.89 -11.94 3.34
N LEU A 43 -0.17 -12.48 2.36
CA LEU A 43 -0.72 -13.51 1.47
C LEU A 43 -0.98 -14.85 2.16
N ALA A 44 -0.22 -15.16 3.23
CA ALA A 44 -0.35 -16.43 3.93
C ALA A 44 -1.72 -16.63 4.61
N ASP A 45 -2.33 -15.55 5.11
CA ASP A 45 -3.55 -15.59 5.91
C ASP A 45 -4.58 -14.50 5.55
N GLY A 46 -4.29 -13.67 4.54
CA GLY A 46 -5.16 -12.58 4.10
C GLY A 46 -5.26 -11.42 5.09
N LYS A 47 -4.40 -11.36 6.11
CA LYS A 47 -4.47 -10.32 7.14
C LYS A 47 -4.06 -8.96 6.57
N VAL A 48 -4.87 -7.93 6.81
CA VAL A 48 -4.48 -6.54 6.50
C VAL A 48 -3.50 -6.05 7.55
N LEU A 49 -2.30 -5.69 7.11
CA LEU A 49 -1.21 -5.20 7.95
C LEU A 49 -1.13 -3.67 7.96
N TYR A 50 -1.54 -3.06 6.85
CA TYR A 50 -1.57 -1.62 6.65
C TYR A 50 -2.72 -1.23 5.73
N ASP A 51 -3.43 -0.18 6.08
CA ASP A 51 -4.46 0.45 5.27
C ASP A 51 -4.45 1.96 5.51
N LEU A 52 -3.98 2.70 4.50
CA LEU A 52 -3.86 4.15 4.55
C LEU A 52 -5.22 4.83 4.77
N GLN A 53 -6.29 4.30 4.15
CA GLN A 53 -7.61 4.92 4.20
C GLN A 53 -8.25 4.77 5.58
N SER A 54 -8.02 3.65 6.26
CA SER A 54 -8.50 3.44 7.63
C SER A 54 -7.52 3.92 8.70
N GLY A 55 -6.31 4.36 8.33
CA GLY A 55 -5.22 4.69 9.25
C GLY A 55 -4.65 3.48 10.01
N LEU A 56 -4.87 2.26 9.50
CA LEU A 56 -4.37 1.05 10.13
C LEU A 56 -2.89 0.88 9.79
N SER A 57 -2.06 0.69 10.81
CA SER A 57 -0.67 0.28 10.66
C SER A 57 -0.29 -0.62 11.83
N LEU A 58 -0.02 -1.89 11.55
CA LEU A 58 0.47 -2.82 12.57
C LEU A 58 1.97 -2.59 12.86
N PRO A 59 2.45 -2.92 14.07
CA PRO A 59 3.88 -2.85 14.41
C PRO A 59 4.68 -3.86 13.58
N ALA A 60 5.99 -3.62 13.39
CA ALA A 60 6.87 -4.41 12.51
C ALA A 60 6.81 -5.92 12.77
N ASP A 61 6.74 -6.34 14.05
CA ASP A 61 6.65 -7.75 14.45
C ASP A 61 5.37 -8.47 13.95
N SER A 62 4.40 -7.74 13.43
CA SER A 62 3.14 -8.30 12.91
C SER A 62 3.11 -8.50 11.40
N TRP A 63 4.11 -7.99 10.66
CA TRP A 63 4.14 -8.03 9.19
C TRP A 63 4.61 -9.40 8.68
#